data_AF-A0A534MB63-F1
#
_entry.id   AF-A0A534MB63-F1
#
_cell.length_a   1.000
_cell.length_b   1.000
_cell.length_c   1.000
_cell.angle_alpha   90.00
_cell.angle_beta   90.00
_cell.angle_gamma   90.00
#
_symmetry.space_group_name_H-M   'P 1'
#
loop_
_entity.id
_entity.type
_entity.pdbx_description
1 polymer ?
#
loop_
_entity_poly.entity_id
_entity_poly.type
_entity_poly.pdbx_seq_one_letter_code
_entity_poly.pdbx_strand_id
1 'polypeptide(L)'
;MGRTYSSLWRWLVKSMSTQSGSVAGLGKARVESLTDGIFGAVMTILGLSLTIPYITGQPIQPLPDRDSILVGVLVYALSFVTVAVFWVGHHIAFYYVRRTDRTLIWLNNLLLLFVGLLPLTTALLGHHEIQQLTIAAYGFNLLAVQLSLYGSYWYATVHHHLGPRRPSWN
;
A
#
# COMPACT_ATOMS: atom_id res chain seq x y z
N MET A 1 13.17 58.33 -1.70
CA MET A 1 13.75 56.99 -1.99
C MET A 1 13.42 56.08 -0.82
N GLY A 2 12.60 55.04 -1.00
CA GLY A 2 12.30 54.11 0.10
C GLY A 2 11.02 53.31 -0.13
N ARG A 3 11.14 52.14 -0.79
CA ARG A 3 10.09 51.12 -0.84
C ARG A 3 10.62 49.87 -1.54
N THR A 4 11.03 48.81 -0.81
CA THR A 4 11.09 47.43 -1.37
C THR A 4 11.39 46.27 -0.39
N TYR A 5 11.37 46.42 0.94
CA TYR A 5 11.65 45.26 1.84
C TYR A 5 10.41 44.46 2.28
N SER A 6 9.19 44.92 2.01
CA SER A 6 7.97 44.29 2.55
C SER A 6 7.48 43.06 1.78
N SER A 7 7.95 42.83 0.55
CA SER A 7 7.55 41.66 -0.26
C SER A 7 8.29 40.38 0.18
N LEU A 8 9.60 40.49 0.47
CA LEU A 8 10.42 39.39 0.98
C LEU A 8 9.96 38.92 2.36
N TRP A 9 9.67 39.85 3.27
CA TRP A 9 9.12 39.50 4.59
C TRP A 9 7.75 38.82 4.51
N ARG A 10 6.86 39.30 3.63
CA ARG A 10 5.57 38.65 3.40
C ARG A 10 5.73 37.27 2.77
N TRP A 11 6.72 37.08 1.89
CA TRP A 11 7.03 35.77 1.30
C TRP A 11 7.62 34.79 2.32
N LEU A 12 8.55 35.25 3.16
CA LEU A 12 9.15 34.46 4.25
C LEU A 12 8.12 34.06 5.31
N VAL A 13 7.26 34.99 5.74
CA VAL A 13 6.19 34.68 6.70
C VAL A 13 5.15 33.73 6.06
N LYS A 14 4.84 33.91 4.77
CA LYS A 14 3.94 33.02 4.03
C LYS A 14 4.50 31.61 3.88
N SER A 15 5.81 31.45 3.62
CA SER A 15 6.47 30.14 3.54
C SER A 15 6.60 29.45 4.90
N MET A 16 6.74 30.22 5.99
CA MET A 16 6.76 29.69 7.36
C MET A 16 5.35 29.28 7.86
N SER A 17 4.29 29.91 7.36
CA SER A 17 2.90 29.63 7.78
C SER A 17 2.30 28.34 7.22
N THR A 18 2.95 27.67 6.27
CA THR A 18 2.39 26.50 5.56
C THR A 18 2.66 25.13 6.18
N GLN A 19 3.28 25.05 7.37
CA GLN A 19 3.68 23.77 7.99
C GLN A 19 3.00 23.40 9.32
N SER A 20 1.87 24.01 9.67
CA SER A 20 1.14 23.52 10.85
C SER A 20 0.18 22.42 10.43
N GLY A 21 0.47 21.14 10.73
CA GLY A 21 -0.54 20.08 10.66
C GLY A 21 -0.12 18.67 10.24
N SER A 22 1.16 18.29 10.27
CA SER A 22 1.55 16.87 10.26
C SER A 22 2.44 16.58 11.45
N VAL A 23 2.49 15.32 11.89
CA VAL A 23 3.53 14.87 12.84
C VAL A 23 4.89 15.32 12.31
N ALA A 24 5.72 15.94 13.17
CA ALA A 24 6.99 16.54 12.76
C ALA A 24 7.80 15.57 11.87
N GLY A 25 8.03 15.97 10.61
CA GLY A 25 8.75 15.16 9.63
C GLY A 25 7.90 14.20 8.78
N LEU A 26 6.74 13.71 9.22
CA LEU A 26 5.92 12.71 8.50
C LEU A 26 4.72 13.37 7.78
N GLY A 27 5.03 14.21 6.79
CA GLY A 27 4.02 14.80 5.92
C GLY A 27 3.35 13.76 5.01
N LYS A 28 2.12 14.04 4.58
CA LYS A 28 1.30 13.18 3.71
C LYS A 28 2.08 12.53 2.55
N ALA A 29 2.79 13.35 1.78
CA ALA A 29 3.54 12.89 0.61
C ALA A 29 4.62 11.85 0.94
N ARG A 30 5.23 11.91 2.13
CA ARG A 30 6.21 10.91 2.56
C ARG A 30 5.55 9.58 2.93
N VAL A 31 4.36 9.62 3.53
CA VAL A 31 3.58 8.43 3.85
C VAL A 31 3.08 7.76 2.57
N GLU A 32 2.56 8.54 1.62
CA GLU A 32 2.16 8.06 0.29
C GLU A 32 3.36 7.43 -0.44
N SER A 33 4.50 8.12 -0.49
CA SER A 33 5.72 7.61 -1.16
C SER A 33 6.26 6.32 -0.54
N LEU A 34 6.24 6.18 0.79
CA LEU A 34 6.61 4.92 1.46
C LEU A 34 5.64 3.81 1.08
N THR A 35 4.35 4.13 1.04
CA THR A 35 3.30 3.17 0.74
C THR A 35 3.41 2.67 -0.69
N ASP A 36 3.58 3.57 -1.66
CA ASP A 36 3.82 3.23 -3.06
C ASP A 36 5.06 2.36 -3.23
N GLY A 37 6.15 2.68 -2.53
CA GLY A 37 7.37 1.88 -2.54
C GLY A 37 7.14 0.45 -2.07
N ILE A 38 6.38 0.26 -0.99
CA ILE A 38 6.09 -1.07 -0.45
C ILE A 38 5.11 -1.84 -1.33
N PHE A 39 4.05 -1.21 -1.83
CA PHE A 39 3.13 -1.86 -2.78
C PHE A 39 3.87 -2.31 -4.05
N GLY A 40 4.73 -1.46 -4.61
CA GLY A 40 5.56 -1.82 -5.76
C GLY A 40 6.52 -2.97 -5.46
N ALA A 41 7.17 -2.96 -4.29
CA ALA A 41 8.02 -4.05 -3.85
C ALA A 41 7.24 -5.37 -3.70
N VAL A 42 6.05 -5.34 -3.09
CA VAL A 42 5.19 -6.52 -2.91
C VAL A 42 4.71 -7.08 -4.25
N MET A 43 4.28 -6.23 -5.18
CA MET A 43 3.92 -6.64 -6.55
C MET A 43 5.10 -7.32 -7.26
N THR A 44 6.31 -6.78 -7.08
CA THR A 44 7.54 -7.36 -7.64
C THR A 44 7.85 -8.71 -7.01
N ILE A 45 7.78 -8.83 -5.67
CA ILE A 45 8.02 -10.09 -4.95
C ILE A 45 7.01 -11.16 -5.38
N LEU A 46 5.74 -10.79 -5.55
CA LEU A 46 4.75 -11.70 -6.13
C LEU A 46 5.20 -12.18 -7.51
N GLY A 47 5.65 -11.27 -8.37
CA GLY A 47 6.16 -11.60 -9.71
C GLY A 47 7.36 -12.55 -9.68
N LEU A 48 8.27 -12.35 -8.73
CA LEU A 48 9.40 -13.25 -8.50
C LEU A 48 8.96 -14.61 -7.94
N SER A 49 7.89 -14.65 -7.13
CA SER A 49 7.34 -15.88 -6.53
C SER A 49 6.64 -16.78 -7.55
N LEU A 50 6.29 -16.24 -8.72
CA LEU A 50 5.84 -17.02 -9.88
C LEU A 50 6.95 -17.94 -10.43
N THR A 51 8.19 -17.75 -9.98
CA THR A 51 9.29 -18.70 -10.21
C THR A 51 9.11 -19.90 -9.28
N ILE A 52 8.14 -20.75 -9.61
CA ILE A 52 7.92 -22.07 -9.03
C ILE A 52 9.14 -22.97 -9.40
N PRO A 53 9.33 -24.12 -8.75
CA PRO A 53 10.55 -24.59 -8.11
C PRO A 53 11.51 -25.25 -9.12
N TYR A 54 12.28 -24.49 -9.90
CA TYR A 54 13.21 -25.09 -10.88
C TYR A 54 14.70 -24.97 -10.48
N ILE A 55 15.04 -24.21 -9.43
CA ILE A 55 16.44 -23.86 -9.14
C ILE A 55 16.91 -24.35 -7.75
N THR A 56 16.01 -24.75 -6.85
CA THR A 56 16.36 -25.18 -5.47
C THR A 56 15.85 -26.57 -5.08
N GLY A 57 15.07 -27.23 -5.93
CA GLY A 57 14.74 -28.64 -5.77
C GLY A 57 15.96 -29.52 -6.06
N GLN A 58 16.03 -30.68 -5.40
CA GLN A 58 16.95 -31.76 -5.80
C GLN A 58 16.92 -31.91 -7.33
N PRO A 59 18.06 -32.06 -8.03
CA PRO A 59 18.15 -32.08 -9.50
C PRO A 59 17.29 -33.13 -10.23
N ILE A 60 16.53 -33.93 -9.49
CA ILE A 60 15.87 -35.16 -9.91
C ILE A 60 14.34 -35.03 -9.78
N GLN A 61 13.78 -33.91 -9.31
CA GLN A 61 12.32 -33.77 -9.26
C GLN A 61 11.71 -33.63 -10.66
N PRO A 62 10.70 -34.43 -11.01
CA PRO A 62 9.97 -34.25 -12.26
C PRO A 62 9.29 -32.88 -12.31
N LEU A 63 9.20 -32.30 -13.50
CA LEU A 63 8.46 -31.07 -13.74
C LEU A 63 7.02 -31.23 -13.19
N PRO A 64 6.44 -30.21 -12.53
CA PRO A 64 5.03 -30.25 -12.13
C PRO A 64 4.12 -30.48 -13.33
N ASP A 65 2.98 -31.14 -13.12
CA ASP A 65 1.96 -31.30 -14.16
C ASP A 65 1.43 -29.93 -14.63
N ARG A 66 0.97 -29.88 -15.88
CA ARG A 66 0.42 -28.68 -16.53
C ARG A 66 -0.65 -28.02 -15.65
N ASP A 67 -1.52 -28.82 -15.06
CA ASP A 67 -2.64 -28.32 -14.25
C ASP A 67 -2.14 -27.60 -12.99
N SER A 68 -1.11 -28.14 -12.33
CA SER A 68 -0.46 -27.50 -11.17
C SER A 68 0.20 -26.17 -11.53
N ILE A 69 0.84 -26.10 -12.70
CA ILE A 69 1.44 -24.85 -13.21
C ILE A 69 0.34 -23.81 -13.48
N LEU A 70 -0.76 -24.22 -14.15
CA LEU A 70 -1.89 -23.33 -14.43
C LEU A 70 -2.51 -22.79 -13.13
N VAL A 71 -2.72 -23.63 -12.12
CA VAL A 71 -3.23 -23.20 -10.81
C VAL A 71 -2.27 -22.20 -10.16
N GLY A 72 -0.96 -22.47 -10.15
CA GLY A 72 0.03 -21.54 -9.59
C GLY A 72 0.04 -20.18 -10.29
N VAL A 73 -0.02 -20.17 -11.62
CA VAL A 73 -0.12 -18.94 -12.43
C VAL A 73 -1.41 -18.17 -12.12
N LEU A 74 -2.55 -18.86 -11.97
CA LEU A 74 -3.83 -18.24 -11.65
C LEU A 74 -3.85 -17.64 -10.24
N VAL A 75 -3.34 -18.37 -9.25
CA VAL A 75 -3.21 -17.89 -7.87
C VAL A 75 -2.32 -16.65 -7.80
N TYR A 76 -1.19 -16.67 -8.51
CA TYR A 76 -0.34 -15.49 -8.66
C TYR A 76 -1.10 -14.31 -9.30
N ALA A 77 -1.71 -14.52 -10.47
CA ALA A 77 -2.34 -13.45 -11.24
C ALA A 77 -3.48 -12.80 -10.45
N LEU A 78 -4.27 -13.62 -9.76
CA LEU A 78 -5.33 -13.17 -8.87
C LEU A 78 -4.76 -12.34 -7.71
N SER A 79 -3.70 -12.79 -7.05
CA SER A 79 -3.04 -12.05 -5.98
C SER A 79 -2.45 -10.73 -6.46
N PHE A 80 -1.78 -10.71 -7.62
CA PHE A 80 -1.21 -9.49 -8.20
C PHE A 80 -2.30 -8.46 -8.47
N VAL A 81 -3.38 -8.86 -9.14
CA VAL A 81 -4.54 -7.98 -9.40
C VAL A 81 -5.16 -7.50 -8.10
N THR A 82 -5.30 -8.37 -7.10
CA THR A 82 -5.85 -8.01 -5.80
C THR A 82 -5.01 -6.95 -5.08
N VAL A 83 -3.68 -7.09 -5.09
CA VAL A 83 -2.76 -6.08 -4.52
C VAL A 83 -2.88 -4.76 -5.28
N ALA A 84 -2.99 -4.80 -6.61
CA ALA A 84 -3.20 -3.60 -7.43
C ALA A 84 -4.52 -2.90 -7.10
N VAL A 85 -5.60 -3.65 -6.89
CA VAL A 85 -6.89 -3.09 -6.45
C VAL A 85 -6.76 -2.43 -5.08
N PHE A 86 -6.07 -3.06 -4.12
CA PHE A 86 -5.83 -2.43 -2.81
C PHE A 86 -4.99 -1.17 -2.88
N TRP A 87 -3.98 -1.14 -3.77
CA TRP A 87 -3.19 0.06 -4.02
C TRP A 87 -4.04 1.21 -4.60
N VAL A 88 -4.91 0.91 -5.57
CA VAL A 88 -5.89 1.90 -6.09
C VAL A 88 -6.82 2.38 -4.97
N GLY A 89 -7.34 1.47 -4.15
CA GLY A 89 -8.18 1.80 -3.01
C GLY A 89 -7.48 2.71 -2.00
N HIS A 90 -6.19 2.44 -1.71
CA HIS A 90 -5.35 3.29 -0.88
C HIS A 90 -5.22 4.70 -1.47
N HIS A 91 -4.89 4.83 -2.76
CA HIS A 91 -4.79 6.14 -3.39
C HIS A 91 -6.10 6.91 -3.38
N ILE A 92 -7.23 6.27 -3.64
CA ILE A 92 -8.54 6.92 -3.58
C ILE A 92 -8.82 7.41 -2.15
N ALA A 93 -8.54 6.59 -1.13
CA ALA A 93 -8.72 6.97 0.26
C ALA A 93 -7.81 8.14 0.67
N PHE A 94 -6.52 8.08 0.31
CA PHE A 94 -5.53 9.11 0.64
C PHE A 94 -5.65 10.38 -0.22
N TYR A 95 -6.27 10.31 -1.40
CA TYR A 95 -6.47 11.48 -2.27
C TYR A 95 -7.17 12.63 -1.54
N TYR A 96 -8.18 12.32 -0.72
CA TYR A 96 -8.96 13.31 0.01
C TYR A 96 -8.33 13.75 1.34
N VAL A 97 -7.34 13.01 1.85
CA VAL A 97 -6.64 13.34 3.09
C VAL A 97 -5.76 14.58 2.87
N ARG A 98 -5.95 15.63 3.68
CA ARG A 98 -5.12 16.85 3.60
C ARG A 98 -3.88 16.82 4.48
N ARG A 99 -3.95 16.10 5.60
CA ARG A 99 -2.94 16.08 6.67
C ARG A 99 -2.83 14.68 7.27
N THR A 100 -1.64 14.32 7.70
CA THR A 100 -1.36 13.03 8.37
C THR A 100 -1.17 13.27 9.86
N ASP A 101 -1.97 12.60 10.68
CA ASP A 101 -1.78 12.53 12.12
C ASP A 101 -1.16 11.20 12.54
N ARG A 102 -0.87 11.05 13.83
CA ARG A 102 -0.22 9.84 14.37
C ARG A 102 -1.07 8.59 14.14
N THR A 103 -2.38 8.68 14.27
CA THR A 103 -3.30 7.54 14.16
C THR A 103 -3.32 7.03 12.73
N LEU A 104 -3.46 7.92 11.74
CA LEU A 104 -3.47 7.56 10.33
C LEU A 104 -2.15 6.93 9.90
N ILE A 105 -1.02 7.39 10.45
CA ILE A 105 0.30 6.78 10.20
C ILE A 105 0.35 5.34 10.72
N TRP A 106 -0.16 5.08 11.93
CA TRP A 106 -0.20 3.72 12.48
C TRP A 106 -1.16 2.81 11.72
N LEU A 107 -2.33 3.31 11.31
CA LEU A 107 -3.26 2.57 10.45
C LEU A 107 -2.64 2.26 9.09
N ASN A 108 -1.87 3.19 8.53
CA ASN A 108 -1.10 2.95 7.31
C ASN A 108 -0.04 1.85 7.51
N ASN A 109 0.70 1.88 8.61
CA ASN A 109 1.68 0.83 8.91
C ASN A 109 1.02 -0.54 9.10
N LEU A 110 -0.18 -0.60 9.70
CA LEU A 110 -0.96 -1.83 9.82
C LEU A 110 -1.38 -2.37 8.45
N LEU A 111 -1.84 -1.49 7.55
CA LEU A 111 -2.10 -1.84 6.15
C LEU A 111 -0.84 -2.42 5.48
N LEU A 112 0.30 -1.74 5.62
CA LEU A 112 1.56 -2.15 5.03
C LEU A 112 2.07 -3.50 5.57
N LEU A 113 1.84 -3.78 6.85
CA LEU A 113 2.16 -5.08 7.45
C LEU A 113 1.42 -6.21 6.71
N PHE A 114 0.10 -6.10 6.56
CA PHE A 114 -0.70 -7.16 5.92
C PHE A 114 -0.44 -7.24 4.41
N VAL A 115 -0.25 -6.11 3.73
CA VAL A 115 0.17 -6.07 2.32
C VAL A 115 1.53 -6.78 2.14
N GLY A 116 2.48 -6.52 3.04
CA GLY A 116 3.78 -7.20 3.07
C GLY A 116 3.71 -8.72 3.29
N LEU A 117 2.64 -9.21 3.94
CA LEU A 117 2.40 -10.64 4.13
C LEU A 117 1.73 -11.33 2.93
N LEU A 118 1.18 -10.58 1.96
CA LEU A 118 0.47 -11.15 0.81
C LEU A 118 1.33 -12.11 -0.02
N PRO A 119 2.62 -11.84 -0.31
CA PRO A 119 3.46 -12.79 -1.04
C PRO A 119 3.60 -14.12 -0.30
N LEU A 120 3.78 -14.08 1.02
CA LEU A 120 3.87 -15.28 1.85
C LEU A 120 2.57 -16.09 1.77
N THR A 121 1.43 -15.46 2.02
CA THR A 121 0.14 -16.18 2.00
C THR A 121 -0.25 -16.67 0.61
N THR A 122 0.16 -15.95 -0.45
CA THR A 122 -0.02 -16.39 -1.84
C THR A 122 0.85 -17.59 -2.15
N ALA A 123 2.13 -17.57 -1.74
CA ALA A 123 3.04 -18.68 -1.93
C ALA A 123 2.57 -19.94 -1.17
N LEU A 124 2.06 -19.78 0.06
CA LEU A 124 1.46 -20.88 0.82
C LEU A 124 0.29 -21.53 0.09
N LEU A 125 -0.60 -20.72 -0.50
CA LEU A 125 -1.74 -21.20 -1.27
C LEU A 125 -1.34 -21.83 -2.63
N GLY A 126 -0.27 -21.35 -3.26
CA GLY A 126 0.17 -21.82 -4.57
C GLY A 126 1.12 -23.04 -4.56
N HIS A 127 1.84 -23.30 -3.45
CA HIS A 127 2.83 -24.39 -3.35
C HIS A 127 2.34 -25.63 -2.61
N HIS A 128 1.27 -25.51 -1.81
CA HIS A 128 0.69 -26.63 -1.11
C HIS A 128 -0.60 -27.04 -1.81
N GLU A 129 -1.06 -28.28 -1.59
CA GLU A 129 -2.43 -28.64 -1.96
C GLU A 129 -3.39 -27.62 -1.35
N ILE A 130 -4.45 -27.29 -2.09
CA ILE A 130 -5.49 -26.35 -1.64
C ILE A 130 -6.23 -26.97 -0.45
N GLN A 131 -5.64 -26.77 0.72
CA GLN A 131 -6.13 -27.24 2.01
C GLN A 131 -6.80 -26.08 2.73
N GLN A 132 -7.78 -26.42 3.57
CA GLN A 132 -8.60 -25.44 4.28
C GLN A 132 -7.77 -24.40 5.05
N LEU A 133 -6.62 -24.80 5.60
CA LEU A 133 -5.70 -23.92 6.31
C LEU A 133 -5.06 -22.84 5.41
N THR A 134 -4.62 -23.21 4.20
CA THR A 134 -3.96 -22.27 3.27
C THR A 134 -4.95 -21.24 2.72
N ILE A 135 -6.17 -21.68 2.39
CA ILE A 135 -7.27 -20.80 1.99
C ILE A 135 -7.63 -19.85 3.13
N ALA A 136 -7.77 -20.39 4.36
CA ALA A 136 -8.10 -19.58 5.53
C ALA A 136 -7.02 -18.53 5.82
N ALA A 137 -5.73 -18.88 5.72
CA ALA A 137 -4.62 -17.95 5.92
C ALA A 137 -4.61 -16.84 4.86
N TYR A 138 -4.80 -17.18 3.58
CA TYR A 138 -4.89 -16.22 2.50
C TYR A 138 -6.11 -15.29 2.65
N GLY A 139 -7.29 -15.87 2.88
CA GLY A 139 -8.53 -15.12 3.10
C GLY A 139 -8.46 -14.21 4.32
N PHE A 140 -7.89 -14.69 5.43
CA PHE A 140 -7.65 -13.87 6.62
C PHE A 140 -6.76 -12.67 6.32
N ASN A 141 -5.67 -12.87 5.57
CA ASN A 141 -4.78 -11.77 5.22
C ASN A 141 -5.49 -10.73 4.32
N LEU A 142 -6.25 -11.18 3.32
CA LEU A 142 -7.07 -10.29 2.49
C LEU A 142 -8.09 -9.48 3.32
N LEU A 143 -8.76 -10.14 4.26
CA LEU A 143 -9.69 -9.47 5.18
C LEU A 143 -8.96 -8.45 6.06
N ALA A 144 -7.77 -8.79 6.56
CA ALA A 144 -6.98 -7.88 7.39
C ALA A 144 -6.51 -6.63 6.61
N VAL A 145 -6.10 -6.79 5.34
CA VAL A 145 -5.82 -5.67 4.43
C VAL A 145 -7.06 -4.81 4.24
N GLN A 146 -8.20 -5.43 3.94
CA GLN A 146 -9.46 -4.73 3.70
C GLN A 146 -9.95 -3.96 4.93
N LEU A 147 -9.84 -4.55 6.12
CA LEU A 147 -10.20 -3.92 7.39
C LEU A 147 -9.26 -2.75 7.72
N SER A 148 -7.97 -2.87 7.45
CA SER A 148 -6.98 -1.81 7.67
C SER A 148 -7.23 -0.61 6.74
N LEU A 149 -7.55 -0.88 5.48
CA LEU A 149 -7.91 0.15 4.50
C LEU A 149 -9.23 0.83 4.89
N TYR A 150 -10.25 0.04 5.25
CA TYR A 150 -11.54 0.57 5.70
C TYR A 150 -11.39 1.41 6.98
N GLY A 151 -10.60 0.94 7.95
CA GLY A 151 -10.31 1.68 9.18
C GLY A 151 -9.63 3.02 8.91
N SER A 152 -8.69 3.06 7.97
CA SER A 152 -8.02 4.28 7.52
C SER A 152 -9.01 5.27 6.88
N TYR A 153 -9.87 4.78 6.00
CA TYR A 153 -10.91 5.58 5.36
C TYR A 153 -11.95 6.10 6.36
N TRP A 154 -12.47 5.22 7.21
CA TRP A 154 -13.41 5.56 8.28
C TRP A 154 -12.82 6.65 9.18
N TYR A 155 -11.59 6.47 9.66
CA TYR A 155 -10.91 7.44 10.50
C TYR A 155 -10.76 8.81 9.81
N ALA A 156 -10.34 8.82 8.54
CA ALA A 156 -10.20 10.04 7.76
C ALA A 156 -11.53 10.79 7.56
N THR A 157 -12.64 10.07 7.39
CA THR A 157 -13.99 10.65 7.24
C THR A 157 -14.54 11.24 8.53
N VAL A 158 -14.37 10.54 9.66
CA VAL A 158 -14.94 10.95 10.96
C VAL A 158 -14.16 12.12 11.57
N HIS A 159 -12.84 12.18 11.39
CA HIS A 159 -12.00 13.22 12.01
C HIS A 159 -11.69 14.41 11.07
N HIS A 160 -12.55 14.69 10.08
CA HIS A 160 -12.51 15.88 9.22
C HIS A 160 -11.13 16.23 8.62
N HIS A 161 -10.34 15.23 8.23
CA HIS A 161 -9.10 15.45 7.46
C HIS A 161 -9.38 15.68 5.96
N LEU A 162 -10.64 15.51 5.55
CA LEU A 162 -11.15 15.74 4.20
C LEU A 162 -11.53 17.21 4.05
N GLY A 163 -10.82 17.94 3.19
CA GLY A 163 -11.21 19.31 2.83
C GLY A 163 -11.13 19.52 1.33
N PRO A 164 -12.07 20.27 0.72
CA PRO A 164 -12.14 20.43 -0.74
C PRO A 164 -10.83 21.00 -1.28
N ARG A 165 -10.09 20.26 -2.10
CA ARG A 165 -8.93 20.79 -2.83
C ARG A 165 -9.46 21.86 -3.79
N ARG A 166 -9.06 23.12 -3.59
CA ARG A 166 -9.34 24.17 -4.60
C ARG A 166 -8.55 23.81 -5.86
N PRO A 167 -9.15 23.79 -7.06
CA PRO A 167 -8.40 23.58 -8.28
C PRO A 167 -7.37 24.70 -8.43
N SER A 168 -6.09 24.33 -8.48
CA SER A 168 -5.02 25.24 -8.86
C SER A 168 -4.95 25.27 -10.37
N TRP A 169 -5.78 26.12 -10.98
CA TRP A 169 -5.58 26.51 -12.38
C TRP A 169 -4.34 27.40 -12.44
N ASN A 170 -3.25 26.83 -12.95
CA ASN A 170 -2.11 27.54 -13.53
C ASN A 170 -2.07 27.20 -15.01
#